data_AF-A0A2A5FJ71-F1
#
_entry.id   AF-A0A2A5FJ71-F1
#
_cell.length_a   1.000
_cell.length_b   1.000
_cell.length_c   1.000
_cell.angle_alpha   90.00
_cell.angle_beta   90.00
_cell.angle_gamma   90.00
#
_symmetry.space_group_name_H-M   'P 1'
#
loop_
_entity.id
_entity.type
_entity.pdbx_description
1 polymer ?
#
loop_
_entity_poly.entity_id
_entity_poly.type
_entity_poly.pdbx_seq_one_letter_code
_entity_poly.pdbx_strand_id
1 'polypeptide(L)' 'MPNDTKNTPVKDLSYDESITELKTILSSLQDEKLSIDDLTVTIKRASELLEFCHSRLKSTEQEVEKIIVKLGLGD' A
#
# COMPACT_ATOMS: atom_id res chain seq x y z
N MET A 1 -17.47 4.63 2.46
CA MET A 1 -17.60 3.70 3.60
C MET A 1 -16.22 3.10 3.82
N PRO A 2 -15.52 3.30 4.95
CA PRO A 2 -14.26 2.62 5.19
C PRO A 2 -14.60 1.23 5.73
N ASN A 3 -14.58 0.24 4.84
CA ASN A 3 -14.72 -1.17 5.19
C ASN A 3 -13.52 -1.63 6.01
N ASP A 4 -13.74 -2.59 6.89
CA ASP A 4 -12.74 -3.29 7.70
C ASP A 4 -11.59 -3.89 6.87
N THR A 5 -10.57 -3.09 6.56
CA THR A 5 -9.39 -3.48 5.76
C THR A 5 -8.48 -4.50 6.45
N LYS A 6 -8.67 -4.74 7.76
CA LYS A 6 -7.80 -5.58 8.60
C LYS A 6 -7.71 -7.05 8.17
N ASN A 7 -8.62 -7.57 7.34
CA ASN A 7 -8.65 -8.99 6.95
C ASN A 7 -8.54 -9.23 5.43
N THR A 8 -8.43 -8.17 4.63
CA THR A 8 -8.38 -8.29 3.16
C THR A 8 -6.93 -8.52 2.70
N PRO A 9 -6.66 -9.44 1.76
CA PRO A 9 -5.32 -9.59 1.20
C PRO A 9 -4.85 -8.28 0.55
N VAL A 10 -3.59 -7.90 0.76
CA VAL A 10 -3.05 -6.61 0.30
C VAL A 10 -3.23 -6.39 -1.21
N LYS A 11 -3.14 -7.48 -1.98
CA LYS A 11 -3.35 -7.49 -3.44
C LYS A 11 -4.76 -7.09 -3.89
N ASP A 12 -5.76 -7.25 -3.02
CA ASP A 12 -7.17 -6.98 -3.30
C ASP A 12 -7.59 -5.58 -2.80
N LEU A 13 -6.68 -4.85 -2.13
CA LEU A 13 -6.92 -3.49 -1.65
C LEU A 13 -6.74 -2.46 -2.77
N SER A 14 -7.50 -1.37 -2.72
CA SER A 14 -7.18 -0.18 -3.49
C SER A 14 -5.98 0.56 -2.87
N TYR A 15 -5.28 1.37 -3.68
CA TYR A 15 -4.15 2.18 -3.20
C TYR A 15 -4.55 3.07 -2.00
N ASP A 16 -5.75 3.65 -2.02
CA ASP A 16 -6.26 4.48 -0.92
C ASP A 16 -6.47 3.67 0.37
N GLU A 17 -7.01 2.46 0.24
CA GLU A 17 -7.17 1.53 1.37
C GLU A 17 -5.81 1.09 1.91
N SER A 18 -4.86 0.75 1.03
CA SER A 18 -3.51 0.34 1.44
C SER A 18 -2.79 1.44 2.21
N ILE A 19 -2.89 2.70 1.75
CA ILE A 19 -2.30 3.85 2.45
C ILE A 19 -3.02 4.14 3.77
N THR A 20 -4.34 3.98 3.82
CA THR A 20 -5.13 4.15 5.05
C THR A 20 -4.75 3.11 6.10
N GLU A 21 -4.60 1.85 5.70
CA GLU A 21 -4.16 0.77 6.57
C GLU A 21 -2.71 0.97 7.03
N LEU A 22 -1.81 1.37 6.14
CA LEU A 22 -0.41 1.69 6.47
C LEU A 22 -0.32 2.80 7.54
N LYS A 23 -1.11 3.88 7.39
CA LYS A 23 -1.20 4.95 8.41
C LYS A 23 -1.72 4.43 9.75
N THR A 24 -2.71 3.55 9.71
CA THR A 24 -3.28 2.92 10.91
C THR A 24 -2.24 2.07 11.62
N ILE A 25 -1.49 1.25 10.88
CA ILE A 25 -0.38 0.45 11.38
C ILE A 25 0.69 1.34 12.03
N LEU A 26 1.12 2.40 11.34
CA LEU A 26 2.11 3.35 11.88
C LEU A 26 1.61 4.03 13.16
N SER A 27 0.32 4.36 13.22
CA SER A 27 -0.31 4.91 14.42
C SER A 27 -0.35 3.90 15.56
N SER A 28 -0.62 2.63 15.27
CA SER A 28 -0.59 1.55 16.27
C SER A 28 0.81 1.30 16.80
N LEU A 29 1.85 1.36 15.96
CA LEU A 29 3.25 1.20 16.37
C LEU A 29 3.73 2.27 17.36
N GLN A 30 3.06 3.43 17.41
CA GLN A 30 3.34 4.50 18.37
C GLN A 30 2.61 4.30 19.71
N ASP A 31 1.68 3.33 19.78
CA ASP A 31 0.99 2.99 21.01
C ASP A 31 1.89 2.10 21.89
N GLU A 32 2.20 2.56 23.10
CA GLU A 32 3.07 1.85 24.06
C GLU A 32 2.50 0.50 24.54
N LYS A 33 1.27 0.14 24.14
CA LYS A 33 0.64 -1.14 24.52
C LYS A 33 0.92 -2.29 23.56
N LEU A 34 1.66 -2.06 22.47
CA LEU A 34 1.92 -3.08 21.45
C LEU A 34 3.00 -4.07 21.93
N SER A 35 2.67 -5.37 21.94
CA SER A 35 3.63 -6.43 22.28
C SER A 35 4.68 -6.60 21.17
N ILE A 36 5.86 -7.13 21.49
CA ILE A 36 6.94 -7.44 20.53
C ILE A 36 6.45 -8.37 19.41
N ASP A 37 5.60 -9.34 19.74
CA ASP A 37 5.01 -10.26 18.76
C ASP A 37 4.08 -9.51 17.79
N ASP A 38 3.23 -8.63 18.32
CA ASP A 38 2.33 -7.78 17.52
C ASP A 38 3.12 -6.79 16.67
N LEU A 39 4.27 -6.31 17.16
CA LEU A 39 5.16 -5.41 16.43
C LEU A 39 5.67 -6.08 15.14
N THR A 40 6.09 -7.34 15.26
CA THR A 40 6.60 -8.13 14.15
C THR A 40 5.53 -8.38 13.10
N VAL A 41 4.31 -8.73 13.53
CA VAL A 41 3.16 -8.93 12.62
C VAL A 41 2.80 -7.63 11.92
N THR A 42 2.74 -6.54 12.67
CA THR A 42 2.38 -5.20 12.18
C THR A 42 3.39 -4.69 11.16
N ILE A 43 4.69 -4.85 11.41
CA ILE A 43 5.75 -4.48 10.48
C ILE A 43 5.73 -5.34 9.22
N LYS A 44 5.51 -6.65 9.32
CA LYS A 44 5.36 -7.53 8.14
C LYS A 44 4.23 -7.04 7.25
N ARG A 45 3.07 -6.75 7.84
CA ARG A 45 1.90 -6.23 7.13
C ARG A 45 2.19 -4.89 6.45
N ALA A 46 2.87 -3.98 7.15
CA ALA A 46 3.30 -2.70 6.59
C ALA A 46 4.20 -2.88 5.36
N SER A 47 5.14 -3.84 5.42
CA SER A 47 6.03 -4.18 4.30
C SER A 47 5.24 -4.66 3.08
N GLU A 48 4.27 -5.56 3.27
CA GLU A 48 3.41 -6.04 2.17
C GLU A 48 2.62 -4.90 1.51
N LEU A 49 2.05 -4.00 2.33
CA LEU A 49 1.35 -2.81 1.85
C LEU A 49 2.27 -1.89 1.03
N LEU A 50 3.51 -1.71 1.49
CA LEU A 50 4.50 -0.90 0.80
C LEU A 50 4.86 -1.48 -0.58
N GLU A 51 5.11 -2.79 -0.65
CA GLU A 51 5.43 -3.48 -1.90
C GLU A 51 4.27 -3.38 -2.90
N PHE A 52 3.03 -3.53 -2.43
CA PHE A 52 1.86 -3.37 -3.27
C PHE A 52 1.72 -1.94 -3.83
N CYS A 53 1.86 -0.92 -2.97
CA CYS A 53 1.83 0.48 -3.40
C CYS A 53 2.92 0.77 -4.44
N HIS A 54 4.12 0.24 -4.23
CA HIS A 54 5.23 0.43 -5.15
C HIS A 54 5.00 -0.26 -6.50
N SER A 55 4.44 -1.48 -6.47
CA SER A 55 4.04 -2.21 -7.68
C SER A 55 2.97 -1.47 -8.48
N ARG A 56 1.94 -0.93 -7.80
CA ARG A 56 0.90 -0.09 -8.40
C ARG A 56 1.49 1.15 -9.06
N LEU A 57 2.35 1.90 -8.35
CA LEU A 57 3.01 3.08 -8.90
C LEU A 57 3.80 2.76 -10.17
N LYS A 58 4.60 1.69 -10.13
CA LYS A 58 5.39 1.26 -11.29
C LYS A 58 4.52 0.82 -12.45
N SER A 59 3.41 0.13 -12.19
CA SER A 59 2.45 -0.24 -13.23
C SER A 59 1.79 0.99 -13.85
N THR A 60 1.37 1.95 -13.02
CA THR A 60 0.78 3.20 -13.49
C THR A 60 1.78 4.02 -14.30
N GLU A 61 3.04 4.10 -13.85
CA GLU A 61 4.12 4.79 -14.57
C GLU A 61 4.35 4.15 -15.95
N GLN A 62 4.40 2.82 -16.05
CA GLN A 62 4.51 2.11 -17.33
C GLN A 62 3.28 2.31 -18.24
N GLU A 63 2.07 2.36 -17.68
CA GLU A 63 0.86 2.65 -18.46
C GLU A 63 0.88 4.09 -18.97
N VAL A 64 1.24 5.05 -18.13
CA VAL A 64 1.38 6.46 -18.50
C VAL A 64 2.44 6.61 -19.59
N GLU A 65 3.61 5.99 -19.45
CA GLU A 65 4.67 5.98 -20.47
C GLU A 65 4.17 5.41 -21.80
N LYS A 66 3.48 4.25 -21.78
CA LYS A 66 2.85 3.67 -22.97
C LYS A 66 1.84 4.61 -23.61
N ILE A 67 1.03 5.30 -22.82
CA ILE A 67 0.04 6.27 -23.32
C ILE A 67 0.75 7.47 -23.94
N ILE A 68 1.79 8.01 -23.31
CA ILE A 68 2.60 9.12 -23.83
C ILE A 68 3.23 8.76 -25.18
N VAL A 69 3.84 7.58 -25.28
CA VAL A 69 4.41 7.05 -26.54
C VAL A 69 3.31 6.88 -27.59
N LYS A 70 2.15 6.32 -27.22
CA LYS A 70 1.03 6.12 -28.14
C LYS A 70 0.40 7.42 -28.63
N LEU A 71 0.45 8.48 -27.83
CA LEU A 71 0.00 9.82 -28.19
C LEU A 71 1.04 10.61 -29.00
N GLY A 72 2.23 10.05 -29.25
CA GLY A 72 3.30 10.71 -29.99
C GLY A 72 3.91 11.90 -29.25
N LEU A 73 3.79 11.92 -27.92
CA LEU A 73 4.32 12.96 -27.03
C LEU A 73 5.63 12.52 -26.35
N GLY A 74 6.16 11.33 -26.67
CA GLY A 74 7.48 10.87 -26.22
C GLY A 74 8.53 11.18 -27.28
N ASP A 75 9.58 11.91 -26.88
CA ASP A 75 10.79 12.17 -27.67
C ASP A 75 11.59 10.89 -27.93
#